data_AF-A0A960KA34-F1
#
_entry.id   AF-A0A960KA34-F1
#
_cell.length_a   1.000
_cell.length_b   1.000
_cell.length_c   1.000
_cell.angle_alpha   90.00
_cell.angle_beta   90.00
_cell.angle_gamma   90.00
#
_symmetry.space_group_name_H-M   'P 1'
#
loop_
_entity.id
_entity.type
_entity.pdbx_description
1 polymer ?
#
loop_
_entity_poly.entity_id
_entity_poly.type
_entity_poly.pdbx_seq_one_letter_code
_entity_poly.pdbx_strand_id
1 'polypeptide(L)'
;MRTELPRSQAGFTISELVLVLAVLAALLAAITWGIRGMDEDAATRDCRTELRTLKAAVQQYHAELGRYPSDDGALDEAGILARAETPNWKVVTEGEGDAAEPSYLPEGDRCA
;
A
#
# COMPACT_ATOMS: atom_id res chain seq x y z
N MET A 1 -57.21 -38.53 23.22
CA MET A 1 -56.64 -37.20 22.93
C MET A 1 -55.39 -37.03 23.78
N ARG A 2 -54.19 -37.10 23.18
CA ARG A 2 -52.95 -36.68 23.83
C ARG A 2 -52.79 -35.18 23.53
N THR A 3 -52.89 -34.36 24.56
CA THR A 3 -52.64 -32.92 24.46
C THR A 3 -51.14 -32.67 24.63
N GLU A 4 -50.48 -32.31 23.54
CA GLU A 4 -49.11 -31.80 23.53
C GLU A 4 -49.06 -30.50 24.37
N LEU A 5 -48.23 -30.46 25.41
CA LEU A 5 -48.04 -29.26 26.24
C LEU A 5 -47.20 -28.23 25.46
N PRO A 6 -47.62 -26.95 25.38
CA PRO A 6 -46.86 -25.92 24.69
C PRO A 6 -45.52 -25.69 25.40
N ARG A 7 -44.41 -25.82 24.67
CA ARG A 7 -43.06 -25.53 25.16
C ARG A 7 -42.95 -24.04 25.48
N SER A 8 -42.47 -23.72 26.67
CA SER A 8 -42.19 -22.35 27.11
C SER A 8 -41.19 -21.69 26.16
N GLN A 9 -41.60 -20.61 25.48
CA GLN A 9 -40.67 -19.73 24.79
C GLN A 9 -39.86 -18.97 25.83
N ALA A 10 -38.57 -19.30 25.94
CA ALA A 10 -37.62 -18.51 26.71
C ALA A 10 -37.29 -17.24 25.90
N GLY A 11 -37.78 -16.09 26.37
CA GLY A 11 -37.42 -14.79 25.80
C GLY A 11 -35.99 -14.41 26.13
N PHE A 12 -35.36 -13.67 25.22
CA PHE A 12 -34.01 -13.12 25.39
C PHE A 12 -33.99 -12.16 26.59
N THR A 13 -33.04 -12.33 27.50
CA THR A 13 -32.96 -11.47 28.70
C THR A 13 -32.21 -10.17 28.38
N ILE A 14 -32.55 -9.08 29.07
CA ILE A 14 -31.81 -7.80 28.92
C ILE A 14 -30.32 -7.98 29.28
N SER A 15 -30.02 -8.84 30.25
CA SER A 15 -28.65 -9.21 30.63
C SER A 15 -27.86 -9.81 29.48
N GLU A 16 -28.51 -10.54 28.59
CA GLU A 16 -27.88 -11.22 27.46
C GLU A 16 -27.51 -10.21 26.37
N LEU A 17 -28.37 -9.21 26.13
CA LEU A 17 -28.03 -8.09 25.25
C LEU A 17 -26.90 -7.22 25.83
N VAL A 18 -26.94 -6.94 27.14
CA VAL A 18 -25.91 -6.14 27.82
C VAL A 18 -24.54 -6.83 27.79
N LEU A 19 -24.50 -8.15 28.00
CA LEU A 19 -23.26 -8.92 27.92
C LEU A 19 -22.68 -8.89 26.49
N VAL A 20 -23.51 -9.03 25.47
CA VAL A 20 -23.08 -8.94 24.06
C VAL A 20 -22.46 -7.57 23.77
N LEU A 21 -23.10 -6.48 24.20
CA LEU A 21 -22.56 -5.13 24.03
C LEU A 21 -21.24 -4.95 24.79
N ALA A 22 -21.12 -5.51 25.99
CA ALA A 22 -19.88 -5.48 26.77
C ALA A 22 -18.73 -6.20 26.04
N VAL A 23 -18.99 -7.38 25.47
CA VAL A 23 -17.99 -8.12 24.68
C VAL A 23 -17.63 -7.36 23.41
N LEU A 24 -18.60 -6.78 22.69
CA LEU A 24 -18.34 -5.98 21.50
C LEU A 24 -17.46 -4.75 21.81
N ALA A 25 -17.76 -4.03 22.90
CA ALA A 25 -16.93 -2.90 23.34
C ALA A 25 -15.50 -3.34 23.67
N ALA A 26 -15.33 -4.49 24.33
CA ALA A 26 -14.01 -5.05 24.64
C ALA A 26 -13.23 -5.44 23.38
N LEU A 27 -13.88 -6.07 22.39
CA LEU A 27 -13.26 -6.46 21.13
C LEU A 27 -12.80 -5.24 20.32
N LEU A 28 -13.63 -4.20 20.23
CA LEU A 28 -13.26 -2.96 19.55
C LEU A 28 -12.03 -2.29 20.18
N ALA A 29 -11.94 -2.28 21.52
CA ALA A 29 -10.77 -1.76 22.22
C ALA A 29 -9.50 -2.58 21.93
N ALA A 30 -9.61 -3.92 21.88
CA ALA A 30 -8.48 -4.81 21.62
C ALA A 30 -7.88 -4.65 20.20
N ILE A 31 -8.71 -4.41 19.18
CA ILE A 31 -8.25 -4.27 17.79
C ILE A 31 -7.29 -3.08 17.62
N THR A 32 -7.49 -1.98 18.34
CA THR A 32 -6.70 -0.75 18.20
C THR A 32 -5.20 -0.93 18.48
N TRP A 33 -4.83 -1.90 19.32
CA TRP A 33 -3.43 -2.18 19.63
C TRP A 33 -2.72 -3.03 18.57
N GLY A 34 -3.45 -3.83 17.78
CA GLY A 34 -2.87 -4.75 16.82
C GLY A 34 -2.30 -4.10 15.55
N ILE A 35 -2.67 -2.84 15.27
CA ILE A 35 -2.41 -2.19 13.97
C ILE A 35 -1.07 -1.44 13.92
N ARG A 36 -0.46 -1.11 15.07
CA ARG A 36 0.68 -0.17 15.18
C ARG A 36 2.04 -0.65 14.65
N GLY A 37 2.13 -1.83 14.06
CA GLY A 37 3.40 -2.41 13.56
C GLY A 37 3.39 -2.76 12.07
N MET A 38 2.28 -2.55 11.36
CA MET A 38 2.18 -2.90 9.93
C MET A 38 2.71 -1.80 9.00
N ASP A 39 2.84 -0.56 9.49
CA ASP A 39 3.12 0.61 8.66
C ASP A 39 4.58 0.70 8.20
N GLU A 40 5.55 0.30 9.05
CA GLU A 40 6.99 0.36 8.71
C GLU A 40 7.36 -0.67 7.63
N ASP A 41 6.81 -1.89 7.75
CA ASP A 41 6.98 -2.95 6.75
C ASP A 41 6.28 -2.60 5.43
N ALA A 42 5.12 -1.96 5.49
CA ALA A 42 4.41 -1.49 4.31
C ALA A 42 5.22 -0.42 3.56
N ALA A 43 5.70 0.62 4.26
CA ALA A 43 6.49 1.69 3.67
C ALA A 43 7.75 1.16 2.96
N THR A 44 8.48 0.25 3.61
CA THR A 44 9.68 -0.37 3.01
C THR A 44 9.34 -1.19 1.76
N ARG A 45 8.22 -1.91 1.77
CA ARG A 45 7.77 -2.72 0.62
C ARG A 45 7.32 -1.85 -0.54
N ASP A 46 6.67 -0.73 -0.27
CA ASP A 46 6.24 0.24 -1.26
C ASP A 46 7.46 0.86 -1.93
N CYS A 47 8.42 1.36 -1.16
CA CYS A 47 9.70 1.88 -1.66
C CYS A 47 10.40 0.90 -2.61
N ARG A 48 10.52 -0.38 -2.22
CA ARG A 48 11.15 -1.40 -3.10
C ARG A 48 10.35 -1.67 -4.36
N THR A 49 9.03 -1.58 -4.30
CA THR A 49 8.14 -1.84 -5.44
C THR A 49 8.17 -0.69 -6.42
N GLU A 50 8.10 0.54 -5.93
CA GLU A 50 8.27 1.75 -6.74
C GLU A 50 9.63 1.77 -7.42
N LEU A 51 10.73 1.48 -6.70
CA LEU A 51 12.07 1.46 -7.29
C LEU A 51 12.20 0.44 -8.43
N ARG A 52 11.59 -0.74 -8.29
CA ARG A 52 11.56 -1.75 -9.36
C ARG A 52 10.76 -1.27 -10.57
N THR A 53 9.63 -0.63 -10.31
CA THR A 53 8.75 -0.09 -11.36
C THR A 53 9.46 1.02 -12.13
N LEU A 54 10.10 1.96 -11.41
CA LEU A 54 10.90 3.02 -12.00
C LEU A 54 12.05 2.47 -12.84
N LYS A 55 12.81 1.49 -12.33
CA LYS A 55 13.89 0.84 -13.08
C LYS A 55 13.39 0.17 -14.36
N ALA A 56 12.24 -0.51 -14.31
CA ALA A 56 11.65 -1.13 -15.48
C ALA A 56 11.25 -0.08 -16.52
N ALA A 57 10.63 1.02 -16.10
CA ALA A 57 10.25 2.13 -16.97
C ALA A 57 11.47 2.82 -17.61
N VAL A 58 12.54 3.05 -16.86
CA VAL A 58 13.81 3.61 -17.37
C VAL A 58 14.42 2.71 -18.44
N GLN A 59 14.41 1.39 -18.22
CA GLN A 59 14.91 0.43 -19.21
C GLN A 59 14.00 0.34 -20.43
N GLN A 60 12.68 0.47 -20.27
CA GLN A 60 11.74 0.55 -21.38
C GLN A 60 11.99 1.81 -22.22
N TYR A 61 12.13 2.97 -21.58
CA TYR A 61 12.44 4.23 -22.25
C TYR A 61 13.74 4.11 -23.05
N HIS A 62 14.76 3.50 -22.46
CA HIS A 62 16.03 3.22 -23.14
C HIS A 62 15.86 2.30 -24.35
N ALA A 63 15.09 1.22 -24.22
CA ALA A 63 14.82 0.29 -25.31
C ALA A 63 14.05 0.93 -26.48
N GLU A 64 13.17 1.90 -26.19
CA GLU A 64 12.36 2.59 -27.20
C GLU A 64 13.11 3.74 -27.88
N LEU A 65 13.92 4.48 -27.13
CA LEU A 65 14.50 5.76 -27.58
C LEU A 65 16.03 5.74 -27.72
N GLY A 66 16.69 4.64 -27.33
CA GLY A 66 18.14 4.46 -27.45
C GLY A 66 18.98 5.34 -26.53
N ARG A 67 18.36 5.93 -25.50
CA ARG A 67 19.01 6.78 -24.50
C ARG A 67 18.24 6.70 -23.19
N TYR A 68 18.92 6.94 -22.08
CA TYR A 68 18.25 7.01 -20.77
C TYR A 68 17.45 8.32 -20.62
N PRO A 69 16.37 8.31 -19.82
CA PRO A 69 15.62 9.53 -19.51
C PRO A 69 16.48 10.48 -18.69
N SER A 70 16.40 11.79 -18.92
CA SER A 70 17.12 12.80 -18.13
C SER A 70 16.63 12.85 -16.70
N ASP A 71 15.31 12.72 -16.53
CA ASP A 71 14.56 12.86 -15.29
C ASP A 71 13.20 12.15 -15.39
N ASP A 72 12.43 12.18 -14.31
CA ASP A 72 11.08 11.60 -14.26
C ASP A 72 10.10 12.23 -15.26
N GLY A 73 10.30 13.50 -15.63
CA GLY A 73 9.45 14.20 -16.58
C GLY A 73 9.58 13.63 -17.99
N ALA A 74 10.78 13.22 -18.40
CA ALA A 74 10.98 12.53 -19.67
C ALA A 74 10.19 11.20 -19.77
N LEU A 75 10.04 10.48 -18.65
CA LEU A 75 9.23 9.26 -18.58
C LEU A 75 7.73 9.54 -18.71
N ASP A 76 7.27 10.63 -18.08
CA ASP A 76 5.87 11.07 -18.10
C ASP A 76 5.48 11.59 -19.51
N GLU A 77 6.32 12.42 -20.12
CA GLU A 77 6.15 12.93 -21.48
C GLU A 77 6.13 11.80 -22.53
N ALA A 78 6.94 10.75 -22.33
CA ALA A 78 6.93 9.57 -23.17
C ALA A 78 5.71 8.65 -22.92
N GLY A 79 4.91 8.92 -21.87
CA GLY A 79 3.76 8.09 -21.49
C GLY A 79 4.14 6.70 -20.99
N ILE A 80 5.38 6.52 -20.51
CA ILE A 80 5.89 5.23 -20.02
C ILE A 80 5.60 5.06 -18.53
N LEU A 81 5.76 6.13 -17.74
CA LEU A 81 5.50 6.11 -16.31
C LEU A 81 5.14 7.51 -15.82
N ALA A 82 3.97 7.66 -15.19
CA ALA A 82 3.58 8.93 -14.60
C ALA A 82 4.34 9.17 -13.28
N ARG A 83 4.76 10.42 -13.01
CA ARG A 83 5.50 10.78 -11.78
C ARG A 83 4.78 10.35 -10.49
N ALA A 84 3.45 10.36 -10.51
CA ALA A 84 2.60 9.99 -9.39
C ALA A 84 2.65 8.49 -9.02
N GLU A 85 3.17 7.62 -9.89
CA GLU A 85 3.26 6.17 -9.64
C GLU A 85 4.46 5.78 -8.79
N THR A 86 5.53 6.58 -8.78
CA THR A 86 6.76 6.32 -8.02
C THR A 86 7.16 7.51 -7.15
N PRO A 87 6.26 8.08 -6.35
CA PRO A 87 6.46 9.36 -5.67
C PRO A 87 7.66 9.39 -4.72
N ASN A 88 8.13 8.24 -4.24
CA ASN A 88 9.25 8.19 -3.30
C ASN A 88 10.63 8.05 -3.97
N TRP A 89 10.70 8.03 -5.30
CA TRP A 89 11.96 7.94 -6.06
C TRP A 89 12.00 8.93 -7.20
N LYS A 90 13.21 9.45 -7.48
CA LYS A 90 13.53 10.20 -8.69
C LYS A 90 14.61 9.48 -9.49
N VAL A 91 14.47 9.48 -10.81
CA VAL A 91 15.60 9.20 -11.71
C VAL A 91 16.31 10.51 -12.07
N VAL A 92 17.64 10.48 -12.03
CA VAL A 92 18.50 11.54 -12.55
C VAL A 92 19.59 10.88 -13.36
N THR A 93 19.73 11.29 -14.62
CA THR A 93 20.78 10.77 -15.49
C THR A 93 21.79 11.88 -15.78
N GLU A 94 23.00 11.74 -15.25
CA GLU A 94 24.10 12.66 -15.57
C GLU A 94 24.81 12.19 -16.84
N GLY A 95 24.79 13.03 -17.89
CA GLY A 95 25.36 12.72 -19.20
C GLY A 95 24.32 12.62 -20.31
N GLU A 96 24.77 12.42 -21.55
CA GLU A 96 23.92 12.36 -22.74
C GLU A 96 24.12 11.02 -23.46
N GLY A 97 23.03 10.43 -23.95
CA GLY A 97 23.04 9.22 -24.76
C GLY A 97 23.13 7.90 -23.97
N ASP A 98 23.53 6.85 -24.67
CA ASP A 98 23.47 5.45 -24.22
C ASP A 98 24.47 5.11 -23.09
N ALA A 99 25.56 5.89 -22.99
CA ALA A 99 26.60 5.70 -21.96
C ALA A 99 26.26 6.36 -20.61
N ALA A 100 25.15 7.09 -20.52
CA ALA A 100 24.78 7.78 -19.30
C ALA A 100 24.20 6.79 -18.27
N GLU A 101 24.60 6.88 -17.00
CA GLU A 101 24.13 5.97 -15.97
C GLU A 101 22.97 6.61 -15.17
N PRO A 102 21.77 6.00 -15.16
CA PRO A 102 20.66 6.52 -14.38
C PRO A 102 20.89 6.28 -12.88
N SER A 103 20.84 7.36 -12.12
CA SER A 103 20.88 7.35 -10.66
C SER A 103 19.47 7.46 -10.08
N TYR A 104 19.20 6.68 -9.03
CA TYR A 104 17.90 6.65 -8.36
C TYR A 104 18.03 7.25 -6.96
N LEU A 105 17.40 8.39 -6.75
CA LEU A 105 17.47 9.13 -5.50
C LEU A 105 16.15 8.98 -4.74
N PRO A 106 16.16 8.61 -3.45
CA PRO A 106 14.95 8.61 -2.65
C PRO A 106 14.46 10.06 -2.48
N GLU A 107 13.15 10.25 -2.56
CA GLU A 107 12.51 11.53 -2.28
C GLU A 107 11.78 11.48 -0.94
N GLY A 108 12.23 12.32 -0.01
CA GLY A 108 11.71 12.37 1.36
C GLY A 108 12.22 11.25 2.27
N ASP A 109 11.64 11.16 3.47
CA ASP A 109 12.15 10.30 4.55
C ASP A 109 11.53 8.89 4.57
N ARG A 110 10.61 8.58 3.64
CA ARG A 110 9.88 7.29 3.63
C ARG A 110 10.72 6.11 3.19
N CYS A 111 11.73 6.36 2.37
CA CYS A 111 12.62 5.33 1.82
C CYS A 111 14.07 5.45 2.33
N ALA A 112 14.30 6.34 3.32
CA ALA A 112 15.59 6.60 3.94
C ALA A 112 15.88 5.65 5.10
#